data_AF-A0A7J9XS41-F1
#
_entry.id   AF-A0A7J9XS41-F1
#
_cell.length_a   1.000
_cell.length_b   1.000
_cell.length_c   1.000
_cell.angle_alpha   90.00
_cell.angle_beta   90.00
_cell.angle_gamma   90.00
#
_symmetry.space_group_name_H-M   'P 1'
#
loop_
_entity.id
_entity.type
_entity.pdbx_description
1 polymer ?
#
loop_
_entity_poly.entity_id
_entity_poly.type
_entity_poly.pdbx_seq_one_letter_code
_entity_poly.pdbx_strand_id
1 'polypeptide(L)'
;MRWLGISPSNIQVVAGTQTRVSKLERGEQRPTETDLRQWADATGASAEELNGLTELLAAARIEYATHRDAYRLRGGAAANQTSIATREAEATRIAEYQPAMVPGLVQTAPYARELLSLPCGPTASGATEAEIAAMVGERIKRQDVLYQPDTQVQVILGEAHCAPGSGPSRHSPGSSTGWSR
;
A
#
# COMPACT_ATOMS: atom_id res chain seq x y z
N MET A 1 4.37 -13.00 5.58
CA MET A 1 5.62 -13.62 6.09
C MET A 1 5.32 -14.22 7.46
N ARG A 2 5.09 -15.53 7.55
CA ARG A 2 5.15 -16.25 8.84
C ARG A 2 6.59 -16.08 9.30
N TRP A 3 6.87 -15.58 10.50
CA TRP A 3 8.24 -15.51 10.99
C TRP A 3 8.82 -16.94 10.97
N LEU A 4 9.68 -17.20 9.98
CA LEU A 4 10.06 -18.52 9.50
C LEU A 4 10.74 -19.32 10.63
N GLY A 5 10.06 -20.36 11.11
CA GLY A 5 10.69 -21.43 11.88
C GLY A 5 10.83 -21.24 13.40
N ILE A 6 10.36 -20.13 13.98
CA ILE A 6 10.47 -19.92 15.44
C ILE A 6 9.28 -20.54 16.17
N SER A 7 9.55 -21.40 17.15
CA SER A 7 8.53 -21.91 18.09
C SER A 7 7.85 -20.75 18.85
N PRO A 8 6.53 -20.78 19.11
CA PRO A 8 5.81 -19.71 19.82
C PRO A 8 6.41 -19.29 21.18
N SER A 9 7.22 -20.14 21.81
CA SER A 9 7.94 -19.82 23.05
C SER A 9 9.17 -18.93 22.84
N ASN A 10 9.85 -19.01 21.68
CA ASN A 10 11.06 -18.25 21.38
C ASN A 10 10.75 -16.88 20.76
N ILE A 11 9.56 -16.69 20.20
CA ILE A 11 9.17 -15.42 19.57
C ILE A 11 8.93 -14.30 20.60
N GLN A 12 8.59 -14.66 21.84
CA GLN A 12 8.47 -13.71 22.95
C GLN A 12 9.84 -13.18 23.41
N VAL A 13 10.91 -13.95 23.25
CA VAL A 13 12.28 -13.51 23.58
C VAL A 13 12.74 -12.40 22.61
N VAL A 14 12.31 -12.47 21.35
CA VAL A 14 12.68 -11.51 20.28
C VAL A 14 11.76 -10.28 20.25
N ALA A 15 10.46 -10.45 20.43
CA ALA A 15 9.48 -9.37 20.28
C ALA A 15 8.89 -8.86 21.61
N GLY A 16 9.17 -9.52 22.74
CA GLY A 16 8.67 -9.18 24.08
C GLY A 16 7.24 -9.66 24.33
N THR A 17 6.26 -9.10 23.63
CA THR A 17 4.82 -9.41 23.84
C THR A 17 4.17 -10.03 22.61
N GLN A 18 3.18 -10.90 22.82
CA GLN A 18 2.40 -11.52 21.74
C GLN A 18 1.72 -10.47 20.83
N THR A 19 1.31 -9.35 21.41
CA THR A 19 0.73 -8.22 20.65
C THR A 19 1.74 -7.62 19.67
N ARG A 20 3.01 -7.44 20.09
CA ARG A 20 4.08 -6.92 19.22
C ARG A 20 4.44 -7.93 18.13
N VAL A 21 4.49 -9.22 18.46
CA VAL A 21 4.67 -10.32 17.48
C VAL A 21 3.61 -10.23 16.38
N SER A 22 2.34 -10.16 16.75
CA SER A 22 1.24 -10.10 15.79
C SER A 22 1.32 -8.86 14.87
N LYS A 23 1.74 -7.71 15.40
CA LYS A 23 1.95 -6.49 14.59
C LYS A 23 3.11 -6.64 13.61
N LEU A 24 4.21 -7.28 14.03
CA LEU A 24 5.34 -7.59 13.16
C LEU A 24 4.95 -8.58 12.06
N GLU A 25 4.17 -9.62 12.36
CA GLU A 25 3.71 -10.62 11.39
C GLU A 25 2.76 -10.05 10.33
N ARG A 26 1.93 -9.09 10.73
CA ARG A 26 1.01 -8.39 9.83
C ARG A 26 1.67 -7.23 9.08
N GLY A 27 2.95 -6.94 9.34
CA GLY A 27 3.68 -5.83 8.73
C GLY A 27 3.21 -4.44 9.21
N GLU A 28 2.39 -4.37 10.26
CA GLU A 28 1.93 -3.11 10.85
C GLU A 28 3.00 -2.44 11.71
N GLN A 29 3.94 -3.23 12.21
CA GLN A 29 5.13 -2.75 12.89
C GLN A 29 6.35 -3.32 12.20
N ARG A 30 7.41 -2.53 12.08
CA ARG A 30 8.67 -2.97 11.48
C ARG A 30 9.62 -3.53 12.54
N PRO A 31 10.42 -4.55 12.18
CA PRO A 31 11.48 -5.03 13.06
C PRO A 31 12.58 -3.98 13.21
N THR A 32 13.14 -3.89 14.39
CA THR A 32 14.37 -3.13 14.66
C THR A 32 15.59 -3.98 14.30
N GLU A 33 16.77 -3.34 14.23
CA GLU A 33 18.01 -4.09 14.02
C GLU A 33 18.32 -5.01 15.21
N THR A 34 17.96 -4.59 16.41
CA THR A 34 18.01 -5.43 17.61
C THR A 34 17.09 -6.65 17.48
N ASP A 35 15.89 -6.49 16.91
CA ASP A 35 14.95 -7.60 16.68
C ASP A 35 15.55 -8.61 15.68
N LEU A 36 16.26 -8.15 14.65
CA LEU A 36 16.92 -9.03 13.68
C LEU A 36 18.10 -9.80 14.30
N ARG A 37 18.89 -9.15 15.16
CA ARG A 37 20.00 -9.80 15.87
C ARG A 37 19.49 -10.88 16.83
N GLN A 38 18.49 -10.54 17.64
CA GLN A 38 17.86 -11.49 18.56
C GLN A 38 17.19 -12.65 17.81
N TRP A 39 16.59 -12.36 16.64
CA TRP A 39 16.05 -13.39 15.77
C TRP A 39 17.14 -14.35 15.28
N ALA A 40 18.25 -13.82 14.75
CA ALA A 40 19.36 -14.62 14.24
C ALA A 40 19.98 -15.50 15.34
N ASP A 41 20.17 -14.94 16.54
CA ASP A 41 20.65 -15.68 17.71
C ASP A 41 19.68 -16.82 18.09
N ALA A 42 18.37 -16.57 18.04
CA ALA A 42 17.35 -17.55 18.42
C ALA A 42 17.11 -18.64 17.37
N THR A 43 17.36 -18.37 16.10
CA THR A 43 17.18 -19.33 14.98
C THR A 43 18.48 -20.02 14.57
N GLY A 44 19.63 -19.52 15.04
CA GLY A 44 20.94 -19.98 14.56
C GLY A 44 21.20 -19.55 13.11
N ALA A 45 20.63 -18.43 12.68
CA ALA A 45 20.83 -17.92 11.32
C ALA A 45 22.31 -17.57 11.08
N SER A 46 22.77 -17.79 9.86
CA SER A 46 24.12 -17.44 9.44
C SER A 46 24.33 -15.92 9.42
N ALA A 47 25.59 -15.50 9.48
CA ALA A 47 25.95 -14.09 9.34
C ALA A 47 25.52 -13.50 7.98
N GLU A 48 25.48 -14.33 6.92
CA GLU A 48 25.02 -13.93 5.60
C GLU A 48 23.51 -13.65 5.59
N GLU A 49 22.70 -14.50 6.21
CA GLU A 49 21.25 -14.29 6.35
C GLU A 49 20.93 -13.05 7.19
N LEU A 50 21.65 -12.83 8.29
CA LEU A 50 21.50 -11.62 9.12
C LEU A 50 21.87 -10.35 8.33
N ASN A 51 22.94 -10.40 7.54
CA ASN A 51 23.35 -9.27 6.69
C ASN A 51 22.27 -8.98 5.63
N GLY A 52 21.77 -10.00 4.93
CA GLY A 52 20.70 -9.83 3.95
C GLY A 52 19.42 -9.24 4.56
N LEU A 53 19.02 -9.69 5.75
CA LEU A 53 17.88 -9.10 6.46
C LEU A 53 18.13 -7.66 6.90
N THR A 54 19.35 -7.32 7.30
CA THR A 54 19.74 -5.97 7.68
C THR A 54 19.74 -5.03 6.48
N GLU A 55 20.21 -5.49 5.31
CA GLU A 55 20.12 -4.76 4.06
C GLU A 55 18.68 -4.52 3.63
N LEU A 56 17.81 -5.53 3.72
CA LEU A 56 16.37 -5.39 3.48
C LEU A 56 15.73 -4.39 4.43
N LEU A 57 16.09 -4.41 5.71
CA LEU A 57 15.62 -3.43 6.69
C LEU A 57 16.12 -2.01 6.35
N ALA A 58 17.36 -1.86 5.89
CA ALA A 58 17.91 -0.58 5.46
C ALA A 58 17.18 -0.04 4.22
N ALA A 59 16.95 -0.88 3.21
CA ALA A 59 16.18 -0.54 2.02
C ALA A 59 14.74 -0.11 2.39
N ALA A 60 14.07 -0.89 3.24
CA ALA A 60 12.73 -0.56 3.74
C ALA A 60 12.70 0.72 4.59
N ARG A 61 13.78 1.04 5.30
CA ARG A 61 13.93 2.33 6.02
C ARG A 61 14.08 3.49 5.07
N ILE A 62 14.86 3.36 4.00
CA ILE A 62 15.04 4.38 2.97
C ILE A 62 13.73 4.63 2.24
N GLU A 63 13.08 3.57 1.74
CA GLU A 63 11.78 3.64 1.07
C GLU A 63 10.73 4.31 1.98
N TYR A 64 10.62 3.85 3.23
CA TYR A 64 9.67 4.44 4.16
C TYR A 64 10.02 5.88 4.56
N ALA A 65 11.30 6.22 4.72
CA ALA A 65 11.72 7.59 4.99
C ALA A 65 11.34 8.48 3.80
N THR A 66 11.59 8.04 2.56
CA THR A 66 11.17 8.78 1.37
C THR A 66 9.66 8.97 1.30
N HIS A 67 8.85 7.96 1.65
CA HIS A 67 7.40 8.12 1.71
C HIS A 67 6.94 9.03 2.86
N ARG A 68 7.37 8.77 4.10
CA ARG A 68 6.96 9.54 5.29
C ARG A 68 7.43 11.00 5.20
N ASP A 69 8.66 11.22 4.76
CA ASP A 69 9.25 12.56 4.69
C ASP A 69 8.72 13.35 3.49
N ALA A 70 8.36 12.68 2.37
CA ALA A 70 7.58 13.30 1.30
C ALA A 70 6.21 13.78 1.79
N TYR A 71 5.58 13.06 2.73
CA TYR A 71 4.30 13.44 3.33
C TYR A 71 4.42 14.53 4.41
N ARG A 72 5.56 14.65 5.12
CA ARG A 72 5.73 15.60 6.24
C ARG A 72 6.51 16.88 5.92
N LEU A 73 7.51 16.86 5.04
CA LEU A 73 8.48 17.96 4.91
C LEU A 73 8.22 18.92 3.74
N ARG A 74 7.43 18.55 2.72
CA ARG A 74 7.25 19.34 1.49
C ARG A 74 5.81 19.75 1.20
N GLY A 75 5.11 20.33 2.17
CA GLY A 75 3.76 20.88 1.95
C GLY A 75 2.61 19.87 2.10
N GLY A 76 2.86 18.75 2.79
CA GLY A 76 1.84 17.74 3.09
C GLY A 76 1.60 16.74 1.96
N ALA A 77 0.64 15.86 2.18
CA ALA A 77 0.42 14.73 1.28
C ALA A 77 -0.25 15.08 -0.06
N ALA A 78 -0.97 16.22 -0.10
CA ALA A 78 -1.49 16.81 -1.32
C ALA A 78 -0.37 17.37 -2.22
N ALA A 79 0.69 17.95 -1.66
CA ALA A 79 1.78 18.52 -2.46
C ALA A 79 2.52 17.45 -3.29
N ASN A 80 2.62 16.22 -2.77
CA ASN A 80 3.13 15.09 -3.55
C ASN A 80 2.23 14.80 -4.77
N GLN A 81 0.90 14.80 -4.59
CA GLN A 81 -0.05 14.63 -5.70
C GLN A 81 0.07 15.76 -6.73
N THR A 82 0.20 17.01 -6.28
CA THR A 82 0.42 18.16 -7.17
C THR A 82 1.72 18.03 -7.96
N SER A 83 2.80 17.55 -7.34
CA SER A 83 4.07 17.34 -8.05
C SER A 83 3.99 16.28 -9.15
N ILE A 84 3.17 15.23 -8.93
CA ILE A 84 2.89 14.22 -9.94
C ILE A 84 2.05 14.84 -11.05
N ALA A 85 1.03 15.63 -10.71
CA ALA A 85 0.18 16.32 -11.67
C ALA A 85 0.98 17.22 -12.62
N THR A 86 1.97 17.96 -12.11
CA THR A 86 2.85 18.79 -12.94
C THR A 86 3.61 17.96 -13.98
N ARG A 87 4.18 16.82 -13.56
CA ARG A 87 4.92 15.93 -14.47
C ARG A 87 4.01 15.28 -15.51
N GLU A 88 2.79 14.91 -15.10
CA GLU A 88 1.79 14.34 -16.00
C GLU A 88 1.32 15.36 -17.04
N ALA A 89 1.13 16.62 -16.66
CA ALA A 89 0.71 17.69 -17.55
C ALA A 89 1.77 18.04 -18.62
N GLU A 90 3.05 17.79 -18.35
CA GLU A 90 4.16 18.00 -19.29
C GLU A 90 4.43 16.78 -20.18
N ALA A 91 3.82 15.62 -19.87
CA ALA A 91 4.10 14.37 -20.55
C ALA A 91 3.22 14.18 -21.79
N THR A 92 3.82 13.83 -22.92
CA THR A 92 3.08 13.36 -24.12
C THR A 92 2.73 11.87 -24.07
N ARG A 93 3.38 11.12 -23.16
CA ARG A 93 3.09 9.71 -22.91
C ARG A 93 3.25 9.37 -21.42
N ILE A 94 2.22 8.75 -20.85
CA ILE A 94 2.19 8.22 -19.49
C ILE A 94 1.97 6.72 -19.58
N ALA A 95 2.89 5.92 -19.02
CA ALA A 95 2.76 4.48 -18.95
C ALA A 95 2.88 4.03 -17.49
N GLU A 96 1.81 3.45 -16.96
CA GLU A 96 1.74 3.00 -15.56
C GLU A 96 1.42 1.51 -15.49
N TYR A 97 2.19 0.79 -14.69
CA TYR A 97 1.93 -0.59 -14.30
C TYR A 97 1.83 -0.66 -12.79
N GLN A 98 0.72 -1.19 -12.29
CA GLN A 98 0.56 -1.50 -10.87
C GLN A 98 0.20 -2.98 -10.73
N PRO A 99 1.00 -3.77 -10.00
CA PRO A 99 0.78 -5.22 -9.90
C PRO A 99 -0.37 -5.59 -8.97
N ALA A 100 -0.70 -4.74 -7.99
CA ALA A 100 -1.60 -5.10 -6.89
C ALA A 100 -2.64 -4.02 -6.50
N MET A 101 -2.61 -2.85 -7.13
CA MET A 101 -3.58 -1.78 -6.90
C MET A 101 -3.99 -1.10 -8.21
N VAL A 102 -5.21 -0.57 -8.28
CA VAL A 102 -5.64 0.17 -9.48
C VAL A 102 -4.74 1.43 -9.63
N PRO A 103 -4.13 1.67 -10.80
CA PRO A 103 -3.31 2.84 -11.11
C PRO A 103 -4.01 4.16 -10.83
N GLY A 104 -3.26 5.12 -10.26
CA GLY A 104 -3.84 6.32 -9.65
C GLY A 104 -4.74 7.12 -10.57
N LEU A 105 -4.34 7.24 -11.85
CA LEU A 105 -5.09 7.98 -12.87
C LEU A 105 -6.46 7.36 -13.20
N VAL A 106 -6.68 6.07 -12.94
CA VAL A 106 -7.95 5.38 -13.24
C VAL A 106 -8.70 4.93 -11.99
N GLN A 107 -8.31 5.44 -10.81
CA GLN A 107 -9.04 5.17 -9.56
C GLN A 107 -10.35 5.95 -9.48
N THR A 108 -11.34 5.41 -8.78
CA THR A 108 -12.50 6.20 -8.35
C THR A 108 -12.21 6.90 -7.02
N ALA A 109 -12.94 7.98 -6.72
CA ALA A 109 -12.75 8.69 -5.45
C ALA A 109 -12.95 7.80 -4.21
N PRO A 110 -13.95 6.89 -4.16
CA PRO A 110 -14.07 5.93 -3.07
C PRO A 110 -12.88 4.98 -2.96
N TYR A 111 -12.39 4.44 -4.10
CA TYR A 111 -11.23 3.54 -4.09
C TYR A 111 -9.97 4.25 -3.59
N ALA A 112 -9.72 5.47 -4.07
CA ALA A 112 -8.58 6.27 -3.65
C ALA A 112 -8.63 6.56 -2.14
N ARG A 113 -9.82 6.85 -1.59
CA ARG A 113 -10.00 7.05 -0.15
C ARG A 113 -9.64 5.80 0.65
N GLU A 114 -10.22 4.65 0.29
CA GLU A 114 -9.93 3.39 0.98
C GLU A 114 -8.44 3.05 0.93
N LEU A 115 -7.82 3.23 -0.23
CA LEU A 115 -6.40 2.97 -0.41
C LEU A 115 -5.53 3.86 0.49
N LEU A 116 -5.82 5.16 0.56
CA LEU A 116 -5.06 6.11 1.38
C LEU A 116 -5.29 5.88 2.89
N SER A 117 -6.42 5.28 3.25
CA SER A 117 -6.79 4.93 4.63
C SER A 117 -6.21 3.60 5.12
N LEU A 118 -5.56 2.81 4.27
CA LEU A 118 -4.97 1.54 4.67
C LEU A 118 -3.90 1.70 5.77
N PRO A 119 -3.64 0.66 6.58
CA PRO A 119 -2.57 0.66 7.60
C PRO A 119 -1.15 0.89 7.07
N CYS A 120 -0.95 0.82 5.75
CA CYS A 120 0.31 1.19 5.08
C CYS A 120 0.23 2.54 4.35
N GLY A 121 -0.94 3.19 4.33
CA GLY A 121 -1.21 4.45 3.65
C GLY A 121 -0.91 5.69 4.51
N PRO A 122 -1.18 6.90 3.99
CA PRO A 122 -0.95 8.15 4.70
C PRO A 122 -1.56 8.24 6.11
N THR A 123 -2.69 7.58 6.37
CA THR A 123 -3.28 7.53 7.73
C THR A 123 -2.33 6.95 8.75
N ALA A 124 -1.55 5.92 8.40
CA ALA A 124 -0.54 5.34 9.28
C ALA A 124 0.64 6.28 9.57
N SER A 125 0.82 7.32 8.74
CA SER A 125 1.81 8.38 8.95
C SER A 125 1.24 9.60 9.68
N GLY A 126 -0.03 9.55 10.09
CA GLY A 126 -0.72 10.59 10.85
C GLY A 126 -1.52 11.59 10.01
N ALA A 127 -1.83 11.27 8.75
CA ALA A 127 -2.73 12.10 7.95
C ALA A 127 -4.14 12.11 8.55
N THR A 128 -4.72 13.30 8.66
CA THR A 128 -6.09 13.54 9.08
C THR A 128 -7.08 13.22 7.96
N GLU A 129 -8.35 13.01 8.30
CA GLU A 129 -9.41 12.79 7.30
C GLU A 129 -9.52 13.94 6.29
N ALA A 130 -9.28 15.18 6.73
CA ALA A 130 -9.25 16.35 5.86
C ALA A 130 -8.10 16.28 4.84
N GLU A 131 -6.92 15.82 5.25
CA GLU A 131 -5.78 15.62 4.35
C GLU A 131 -6.01 14.44 3.39
N ILE A 132 -6.66 13.36 3.83
CA ILE A 132 -7.12 12.28 2.95
C ILE A 132 -8.07 12.82 1.89
N ALA A 133 -9.09 13.59 2.29
CA ALA A 133 -10.04 14.20 1.36
C ALA A 133 -9.34 15.12 0.34
N ALA A 134 -8.37 15.93 0.78
CA ALA A 134 -7.58 16.77 -0.10
C ALA A 134 -6.76 15.95 -1.12
N MET A 135 -6.09 14.88 -0.68
CA MET A 135 -5.35 13.97 -1.57
C MET A 135 -6.25 13.29 -2.59
N VAL A 136 -7.45 12.85 -2.19
CA VAL A 136 -8.43 12.28 -3.11
C VAL A 136 -8.84 13.33 -4.14
N GLY A 137 -9.11 14.56 -3.71
CA GLY A 137 -9.42 15.67 -4.63
C GLY A 137 -8.34 15.89 -5.68
N GLU A 138 -7.07 15.93 -5.28
CA GLU A 138 -5.95 16.08 -6.22
C GLU A 138 -5.80 14.86 -7.16
N ARG A 139 -6.03 13.64 -6.68
CA ARG A 139 -6.05 12.44 -7.54
C ARG A 139 -7.15 12.51 -8.60
N ILE A 140 -8.33 12.99 -8.24
CA ILE A 140 -9.44 13.15 -9.20
C ILE A 140 -9.14 14.26 -10.21
N LYS A 141 -8.57 15.39 -9.79
CA LYS A 141 -8.15 16.45 -10.73
C LYS A 141 -7.11 15.96 -11.73
N ARG A 142 -6.17 15.11 -11.30
CA ARG A 142 -5.15 14.52 -12.20
C ARG A 142 -5.76 13.70 -13.34
N GLN A 143 -7.00 13.20 -13.20
CA GLN A 143 -7.66 12.43 -14.25
C GLN A 143 -7.99 13.27 -15.49
N ASP A 144 -7.93 14.61 -15.42
CA ASP A 144 -8.11 15.48 -16.57
C ASP A 144 -7.13 15.16 -17.71
N VAL A 145 -5.93 14.63 -17.37
CA VAL A 145 -4.94 14.19 -18.35
C VAL A 145 -5.43 13.07 -19.26
N LEU A 146 -6.38 12.24 -18.81
CA LEU A 146 -6.98 11.16 -19.61
C LEU A 146 -7.79 11.68 -20.80
N TYR A 147 -8.19 12.95 -20.75
CA TYR A 147 -9.01 13.59 -21.77
C TYR A 147 -8.22 14.56 -22.65
N GLN A 148 -6.91 14.68 -22.44
CA GLN A 148 -6.06 15.54 -23.25
C GLN A 148 -5.74 14.85 -24.59
N PRO A 149 -5.99 15.51 -25.74
CA PRO A 149 -5.84 14.88 -27.06
C PRO A 149 -4.40 14.53 -27.42
N ASP A 150 -3.43 15.27 -26.88
CA ASP A 150 -1.99 15.11 -27.19
C ASP A 150 -1.26 14.18 -26.20
N THR A 151 -1.98 13.58 -25.25
CA THR A 151 -1.39 12.76 -24.19
C THR A 151 -1.83 11.30 -24.32
N GLN A 152 -0.87 10.41 -24.59
CA GLN A 152 -1.14 8.98 -24.62
C GLN A 152 -1.01 8.37 -23.22
N VAL A 153 -2.10 7.86 -22.67
CA VAL A 153 -2.08 7.14 -21.38
C VAL A 153 -2.23 5.63 -21.61
N GLN A 154 -1.23 4.87 -21.18
CA GLN A 154 -1.23 3.40 -21.23
C GLN A 154 -1.21 2.84 -19.81
N VAL A 155 -2.23 2.05 -19.48
CA VAL A 155 -2.37 1.44 -18.17
C VAL A 155 -2.31 -0.07 -18.31
N ILE A 156 -1.41 -0.71 -17.56
CA ILE A 156 -1.30 -2.17 -17.49
C ILE A 156 -1.74 -2.59 -16.10
N LEU A 157 -2.75 -3.46 -16.04
CA LEU A 157 -3.30 -3.99 -14.80
C LEU A 157 -2.90 -5.46 -14.65
N GLY A 158 -2.46 -5.84 -13.45
CA GLY A 158 -2.37 -7.26 -13.09
C GLY A 158 -3.76 -7.91 -13.03
N GLU A 159 -3.86 -9.22 -13.29
CA GLU A 159 -5.14 -9.96 -13.25
C GLU A 159 -5.84 -9.86 -11.89
N ALA A 160 -5.08 -9.72 -10.79
CA ALA A 160 -5.60 -9.58 -9.44
C ALA A 160 -6.61 -8.42 -9.26
N HIS A 161 -6.63 -7.44 -10.17
CA HIS A 161 -7.61 -6.34 -10.19
C HIS A 161 -8.98 -6.76 -10.72
N CYS A 162 -9.03 -7.79 -11.57
CA CYS A 162 -10.22 -8.21 -12.31
C CYS A 162 -10.91 -9.43 -11.70
N ALA A 163 -10.52 -9.85 -10.50
CA ALA A 163 -11.05 -11.04 -9.87
C ALA A 163 -12.59 -10.97 -9.76
N PRO A 164 -13.33 -11.92 -10.36
CA PRO A 164 -14.80 -11.93 -10.31
C PRO A 164 -15.25 -12.29 -8.89
N GLY A 165 -15.47 -11.29 -8.03
CA GLY A 165 -15.94 -11.56 -6.66
C GLY A 165 -16.10 -10.37 -5.71
N SER A 166 -15.65 -9.16 -6.07
CA SER A 166 -15.69 -7.99 -5.17
C SER A 166 -16.76 -6.94 -5.53
N GLY A 167 -17.82 -7.33 -6.24
CA GLY A 167 -19.03 -6.52 -6.35
C GLY A 167 -19.93 -6.78 -5.13
N PRO A 168 -20.62 -5.77 -4.56
CA PRO A 168 -21.62 -6.02 -3.52
C PRO A 168 -22.66 -6.98 -4.08
N SER A 169 -22.79 -8.15 -3.45
CA SER A 169 -23.84 -9.11 -3.77
C SER A 169 -25.19 -8.40 -3.63
N ARG A 170 -25.86 -8.09 -4.75
CA ARG A 170 -27.29 -7.80 -4.72
C ARG A 170 -27.99 -9.07 -4.26
N HIS A 171 -28.22 -9.18 -2.96
CA HIS A 171 -29.28 -10.04 -2.46
C HIS A 171 -30.60 -9.34 -2.80
N SER A 172 -31.18 -9.68 -3.94
CA SER A 172 -32.60 -9.49 -4.16
C SER A 172 -33.33 -10.66 -3.50
N PRO A 173 -34.16 -10.46 -2.47
CA PRO A 173 -35.02 -11.50 -1.97
C PRO A 173 -36.06 -11.82 -3.04
N GLY A 174 -36.22 -13.12 -3.31
CA GLY A 174 -36.95 -13.64 -4.46
C GLY A 174 -38.37 -13.13 -4.59
N SER A 175 -38.76 -12.87 -5.83
CA SER A 175 -40.12 -13.08 -6.29
C SER A 175 -40.11 -14.25 -7.25
N SER A 176 -40.74 -15.33 -6.81
CA SER A 176 -41.19 -16.43 -7.64
C SER A 176 -42.15 -15.90 -8.72
N THR A 177 -41.83 -16.10 -9.99
CA THR A 177 -42.83 -16.24 -11.04
C THR A 177 -42.26 -17.17 -12.10
N GLY A 178 -42.84 -18.37 -12.17
CA GLY A 178 -42.42 -19.43 -13.08
C GLY A 178 -42.73 -19.12 -14.53
N TRP A 179 -42.01 -19.80 -15.42
CA TRP A 179 -42.39 -19.94 -16.81
C TRP A 179 -42.27 -21.41 -17.20
N SER A 180 -43.43 -21.98 -17.54
CA SER A 180 -43.58 -23.27 -18.21
C SER A 180 -43.29 -23.11 -19.70
N ARG A 181 -42.37 -23.91 -20.24
CA ARG A 181 -42.58 -24.99 -21.22
C ARG A 181 -41.25 -25.56 -21.65
#